data_AF-A0A2A9DTY2-F1
#
_entry.id   AF-A0A2A9DTY2-F1
#
_cell.length_a   1.000
_cell.length_b   1.000
_cell.length_c   1.000
_cell.angle_alpha   90.00
_cell.angle_beta   90.00
_cell.angle_gamma   90.00
#
_symmetry.space_group_name_H-M   'P 1'
#
loop_
_entity.id
_entity.type
_entity.pdbx_description
1 polymer ?
#
loop_
_entity_poly.entity_id
_entity_poly.type
_entity_poly.pdbx_seq_one_letter_code
_entity_poly.pdbx_strand_id
1 'polypeptide(L)' 'MGMSSTLSFRPTPDDARILREAARDGESTSETLRRALRLLDHERWLEQFHADTARIADEDITTEPEAW' A
#
# COMPACT_ATOMS: atom_id res chain seq x y z
N MET A 1 -13.36 -13.69 13.71
CA MET A 1 -13.58 -14.07 12.30
C MET A 1 -13.93 -12.81 11.53
N GLY A 2 -13.04 -12.32 10.67
CA GLY A 2 -13.34 -11.15 9.83
C GLY A 2 -14.38 -11.51 8.78
N MET A 3 -15.42 -10.69 8.63
CA MET A 3 -16.48 -10.91 7.64
C MET A 3 -15.90 -10.74 6.23
N SER A 4 -16.01 -11.77 5.38
CA SER A 4 -15.70 -11.64 3.96
C SER A 4 -16.91 -11.02 3.26
N SER A 5 -16.79 -9.78 2.81
CA SER A 5 -17.77 -9.14 1.93
C SER A 5 -17.44 -9.47 0.47
N THR A 6 -18.47 -9.80 -0.31
CA THR A 6 -18.31 -10.06 -1.75
C THR A 6 -18.26 -8.74 -2.49
N LEU A 7 -17.10 -8.40 -3.06
CA LEU A 7 -16.93 -7.26 -3.97
C LEU A 7 -16.98 -7.75 -5.41
N SER A 8 -17.81 -7.13 -6.25
CA SER A 8 -17.82 -7.40 -7.70
C SER A 8 -16.85 -6.47 -8.41
N PHE A 9 -15.93 -7.04 -9.19
CA PHE A 9 -14.98 -6.30 -10.02
C PHE A 9 -15.22 -6.65 -11.50
N ARG A 10 -15.38 -5.63 -12.35
CA ARG A 10 -15.51 -5.79 -13.80
C ARG A 10 -14.25 -5.23 -14.47
N PRO A 11 -13.25 -6.07 -14.77
CA PRO A 11 -12.02 -5.62 -15.39
C PRO A 11 -12.29 -5.10 -16.80
N THR A 12 -11.63 -3.99 -17.14
CA THR A 12 -11.41 -3.60 -18.54
C THR A 12 -10.44 -4.57 -19.23
N PRO A 13 -10.30 -4.53 -20.57
CA PRO A 13 -9.30 -5.33 -21.26
C PRO A 13 -7.87 -5.08 -20.76
N ASP A 14 -7.53 -3.83 -20.40
CA ASP A 14 -6.24 -3.48 -19.83
C ASP A 14 -6.06 -4.02 -18.42
N ASP A 15 -7.08 -3.94 -17.55
CA ASP A 15 -7.03 -4.54 -16.22
C ASP A 15 -6.79 -6.05 -16.32
N ALA A 16 -7.48 -6.72 -17.25
CA ALA A 16 -7.31 -8.15 -17.48
C ALA A 16 -5.91 -8.49 -17.98
N ARG A 17 -5.32 -7.64 -18.83
CA ARG A 17 -3.93 -7.79 -19.27
C ARG A 17 -2.95 -7.63 -18.10
N ILE A 18 -3.09 -6.56 -17.31
CA ILE A 18 -2.25 -6.30 -16.13
C ILE A 18 -2.35 -7.45 -15.14
N LEU A 19 -3.56 -7.93 -14.85
CA LEU A 19 -3.78 -9.04 -13.92
C LEU A 19 -3.11 -10.35 -14.39
N ARG A 20 -3.13 -10.64 -15.69
CA ARG A 20 -2.45 -11.82 -16.24
C ARG A 20 -0.93 -11.69 -16.17
N GLU A 21 -0.40 -10.53 -16.52
CA GLU A 21 1.05 -10.27 -16.49
C GLU A 21 1.59 -10.21 -15.05
N ALA A 22 0.79 -9.71 -14.11
CA ALA A 22 1.17 -9.61 -12.72
C ALA A 22 1.01 -10.93 -11.95
N ALA A 23 0.16 -11.85 -12.40
CA ALA A 23 -0.07 -13.13 -11.74
C ALA A 23 1.19 -14.00 -11.75
N ARG A 24 1.49 -14.62 -10.61
CA ARG A 24 2.53 -15.65 -10.51
C ARG A 24 1.98 -17.01 -10.94
N ASP A 25 2.86 -17.94 -11.26
CA ASP A 25 2.46 -19.31 -11.62
C ASP A 25 1.58 -19.94 -10.53
N GLY A 26 0.36 -20.33 -10.91
CA GLY A 26 -0.63 -20.91 -10.01
C GLY A 26 -1.39 -19.91 -9.13
N GLU A 27 -1.12 -18.61 -9.20
CA GLU A 27 -1.81 -17.57 -8.44
C GLU A 27 -3.22 -17.33 -9.01
N SER A 28 -4.24 -17.35 -8.15
CA SER A 28 -5.59 -16.99 -8.57
C SER A 28 -5.74 -15.47 -8.76
N THR A 29 -6.67 -15.04 -9.60
CA THR A 29 -6.96 -13.60 -9.80
C THR A 29 -7.23 -12.87 -8.48
N SER A 30 -7.94 -13.52 -7.54
CA SER A 30 -8.24 -12.96 -6.22
C SER A 30 -6.99 -12.80 -5.35
N GLU A 31 -6.00 -13.67 -5.49
CA GLU A 31 -4.70 -13.53 -4.80
C GLU A 31 -3.87 -12.41 -5.41
N THR A 32 -3.79 -12.34 -6.74
CA THR A 32 -3.14 -11.24 -7.45
C THR A 32 -3.74 -9.89 -7.06
N LEU A 33 -5.08 -9.78 -7.02
CA LEU A 33 -5.79 -8.58 -6.59
C LEU A 33 -5.49 -8.23 -5.13
N ARG A 34 -5.50 -9.21 -4.22
CA ARG A 34 -5.14 -8.98 -2.81
C ARG A 34 -3.70 -8.46 -2.67
N ARG A 35 -2.78 -9.00 -3.46
CA ARG A 35 -1.39 -8.53 -3.47
C ARG A 35 -1.26 -7.12 -4.04
N ALA A 36 -1.98 -6.81 -5.13
CA ALA A 36 -2.01 -5.46 -5.70
C ALA A 36 -2.56 -4.43 -4.70
N LEU A 37 -3.61 -4.76 -3.95
CA LEU A 37 -4.16 -3.89 -2.91
C LEU A 37 -3.15 -3.62 -1.79
N ARG A 38 -2.39 -4.63 -1.36
CA ARG A 38 -1.32 -4.45 -0.36
C ARG A 38 -0.16 -3.61 -0.88
N LEU A 39 0.13 -3.68 -2.18
CA LEU A 39 1.15 -2.83 -2.80
C LEU A 39 0.73 -1.36 -2.78
N LEU A 40 -0.52 -1.07 -3.14
CA LEU A 40 -1.07 0.30 -3.08
C LEU A 40 -1.10 0.86 -1.65
N ASP A 41 -1.39 0.02 -0.65
CA ASP A 41 -1.36 0.41 0.77
C ASP A 41 0.08 0.74 1.21
N HIS A 42 1.05 -0.07 0.79
CA HIS A 42 2.46 0.16 1.07
C HIS A 42 3.01 1.42 0.37
N GLU A 43 2.62 1.69 -0.86
CA GLU A 43 2.99 2.93 -1.58
C GLU A 43 2.50 4.17 -0.84
N ARG A 44 1.25 4.17 -0.36
CA ARG A 44 0.71 5.27 0.47
C ARG A 44 1.47 5.43 1.78
N TRP A 45 1.85 4.32 2.41
CA TRP A 45 2.65 4.37 3.63
C TRP A 45 4.03 5.00 3.38
N LEU A 46 4.69 4.64 2.27
CA LEU A 46 5.97 5.24 1.89
C LEU A 46 5.85 6.74 1.58
N GLU A 47 4.80 7.15 0.88
CA GLU A 47 4.53 8.57 0.62
C GLU A 47 4.34 9.35 1.92
N GLN A 48 3.57 8.82 2.86
CA GLN A 48 3.38 9.44 4.18
C GLN A 48 4.68 9.46 4.97
N PHE A 49 5.46 8.38 4.95
CA PHE A 49 6.73 8.29 5.65
C PHE A 49 7.73 9.35 5.14
N HIS A 50 7.81 9.55 3.83
CA HIS A 50 8.66 10.60 3.24
C HIS A 50 8.17 12.00 3.62
N ALA A 51 6.87 12.25 3.61
CA ALA A 51 6.29 13.52 4.03
C ALA A 51 6.57 13.82 5.52
N ASP A 52 6.44 12.81 6.39
CA ASP A 52 6.75 12.95 7.82
C ASP A 52 8.25 13.16 8.06
N THR A 53 9.12 12.47 7.32
CA THR A 53 10.58 12.66 7.42
C THR A 53 10.98 14.08 7.01
N ALA A 54 10.34 14.63 5.97
CA ALA A 54 10.56 16.02 5.58
C ALA A 54 10.08 17.03 6.64
N ARG A 55 9.02 16.69 7.39
CA ARG A 55 8.51 17.50 8.50
C ARG A 55 9.42 17.43 9.74
N ILE A 56 9.96 16.25 10.05
CA ILE A 56 10.87 16.03 11.21
C ILE A 56 12.25 16.63 10.95
N ALA A 57 12.72 16.69 9.69
CA ALA A 57 13.96 17.37 9.34
C ALA A 57 13.93 18.90 9.60
N ASP A 58 12.73 19.48 9.67
CA ASP A 58 12.49 20.89 10.02
C ASP A 58 12.22 21.09 11.52
N GLU A 59 12.14 20.00 12.30
CA GLU A 59 11.92 20.02 13.74
C GLU A 59 13.28 20.12 14.46
N ASP A 60 13.60 21.30 14.98
CA ASP A 60 14.81 21.54 15.78
C ASP A 60 14.66 20.87 17.17
N ILE A 61 15.08 19.60 17.24
CA ILE A 61 15.07 18.73 18.44
C ILE A 61 15.98 19.30 19.56
N THR A 62 16.77 20.34 19.29
CA THR A 62 17.65 20.97 20.29
C THR A 62 16.90 21.90 21.26
N THR A 63 15.58 22.03 21.15
CA THR A 63 14.77 22.98 21.94
C THR A 63 14.16 22.39 23.23
N GLU A 64 14.38 21.10 23.53
CA GLU A 64 13.97 20.54 24.82
C GLU A 64 15.17 20.42 25.76
N PRO A 65 15.23 21.18 26.88
CA PRO A 65 16.26 20.95 27.88
C PRO A 65 16.04 19.57 28.50
N GLU A 66 17.08 18.74 28.49
CA GLU A 66 17.09 17.43 29.13
C GLU A 66 16.78 17.55 30.63
N ALA A 67 15.51 17.44 31.00
CA ALA A 67 15.06 17.27 32.37
C ALA A 67 15.08 15.77 32.68
N TRP A 68 16.22 15.31 33.19
CA TRP A 68 16.44 13.96 33.71
C TRP A 68 15.88 13.79 35.13
#